data_AF-A0A938KK56-F1
#
_entry.id   AF-A0A938KK56-F1
#
_cell.length_a   1.000
_cell.length_b   1.000
_cell.length_c   1.000
_cell.angle_alpha   90.00
_cell.angle_beta   90.00
_cell.angle_gamma   90.00
#
_symmetry.space_group_name_H-M   'P 1'
#
loop_
_entity.id
_entity.type
_entity.pdbx_description
1 polymer ?
#
loop_
_entity_poly.entity_id
_entity_poly.type
_entity_poly.pdbx_seq_one_letter_code
_entity_poly.pdbx_strand_id
1 'polypeptide(L)' 'MDRVCDYPHRSAFELYDLDGDPGELSNLCDGPRHLAVKAELVAKLKAFQAATRDPWLHKWKYE' A
#
# COMPACT_ATOMS: atom_id res chain seq x y z
N MET A 1 11.38 -11.76 30.38
CA MET A 1 11.91 -10.51 29.79
C MET A 1 11.59 -10.59 28.30
N ASP A 2 10.31 -10.47 27.98
CA ASP A 2 9.81 -10.59 26.60
C ASP A 2 10.26 -9.35 25.83
N ARG A 3 11.24 -9.53 24.96
CA ARG A 3 11.70 -8.48 24.06
C ARG A 3 10.61 -8.24 23.02
N VAL A 4 9.73 -7.27 23.29
CA VAL A 4 9.03 -6.53 22.24
C VAL A 4 10.12 -5.79 21.46
N CYS A 5 10.67 -6.44 20.45
CA CYS A 5 11.70 -5.90 19.59
C CYS A 5 11.24 -6.09 18.15
N ASP A 6 11.28 -4.99 17.40
CA ASP A 6 10.85 -4.82 16.02
C ASP A 6 9.33 -4.77 15.78
N TYR A 7 8.75 -3.60 16.03
CA TYR A 7 7.59 -3.12 15.26
C TYR A 7 8.20 -2.72 13.90
N PRO A 8 8.25 -3.62 12.91
CA PRO A 8 9.10 -3.38 11.76
C PRO A 8 8.52 -2.22 10.97
N HIS A 9 9.40 -1.45 10.33
CA HIS A 9 9.06 -0.48 9.31
C HIS A 9 8.18 -1.13 8.24
N ARG A 10 6.86 -1.12 8.41
CA ARG A 10 5.93 -1.61 7.39
C ARG A 10 5.91 -0.58 6.28
N SER A 11 6.14 -1.03 5.05
CA SER A 11 5.98 -0.19 3.87
C SER A 11 4.56 0.39 3.90
N ALA A 12 4.42 1.69 3.61
CA ALA A 12 3.13 2.38 3.64
C ALA A 12 2.11 1.78 2.66
N PHE A 13 2.58 1.00 1.69
CA PHE A 13 1.76 0.28 0.72
C PHE A 13 2.21 -1.17 0.63
N GLU A 14 1.24 -2.02 0.30
CA GLU A 14 1.45 -3.42 -0.03
C GLU A 14 0.92 -3.65 -1.44
N LEU A 15 1.74 -4.28 -2.30
CA LEU A 15 1.38 -4.57 -3.68
C LEU A 15 1.72 -6.03 -3.97
N TYR A 16 0.71 -6.80 -4.33
CA TYR A 16 0.84 -8.24 -4.58
C TYR A 16 0.43 -8.57 -6.01
N ASP A 17 1.08 -9.58 -6.58
CA ASP A 17 0.69 -10.19 -7.84
C ASP A 17 -0.16 -11.42 -7.54
N LEU A 18 -1.47 -11.33 -7.78
CA LEU A 18 -2.39 -12.41 -7.43
C LEU A 18 -2.27 -13.64 -8.35
N ASP A 19 -1.69 -13.49 -9.54
CA ASP A 19 -1.50 -14.61 -10.49
C ASP A 19 -0.24 -15.41 -10.11
N GLY A 20 0.86 -14.70 -9.84
CA GLY A 20 2.15 -15.29 -9.44
C GLY A 20 2.29 -15.60 -7.95
N ASP A 21 1.53 -14.91 -7.09
CA ASP A 21 1.58 -15.01 -5.63
C ASP A 21 0.15 -14.90 -5.02
N PRO A 22 -0.70 -15.93 -5.21
CA PRO A 22 -2.05 -15.96 -4.64
C PRO A 22 -2.06 -15.99 -3.10
N GLY A 23 -0.91 -16.22 -2.47
CA GLY A 23 -0.75 -16.19 -1.02
C GLY A 23 -0.39 -14.83 -0.44
N GLU A 24 -0.19 -13.80 -1.29
CA GLU A 24 0.21 -12.44 -0.88
C GLU A 24 1.45 -12.45 0.05
N LEU A 25 2.41 -13.34 -0.22
CA LEU A 25 3.59 -13.53 0.63
C LEU A 25 4.71 -12.55 0.28
N SER A 26 4.71 -12.00 -0.93
CA SER A 26 5.78 -11.17 -1.49
C SER A 26 5.30 -9.76 -1.79
N ASN A 27 5.59 -8.80 -0.90
CA ASN A 27 5.25 -7.41 -1.14
C ASN A 27 6.16 -6.79 -2.22
N LEU A 28 5.59 -6.44 -3.36
CA LEU A 28 6.25 -5.86 -4.54
C LEU A 28 6.30 -4.33 -4.51
N CYS A 29 5.78 -3.69 -3.46
CA CYS A 29 5.60 -2.24 -3.35
C CYS A 29 6.87 -1.41 -3.60
N ASP A 30 8.03 -1.92 -3.20
CA ASP A 30 9.30 -1.20 -3.24
C ASP A 30 10.15 -1.53 -4.48
N GLY A 31 9.64 -2.38 -5.38
CA GLY A 31 10.33 -2.75 -6.62
C GLY A 31 10.23 -1.67 -7.70
N PRO A 32 11.33 -1.28 -8.37
CA PRO A 32 11.32 -0.22 -9.39
C PRO A 32 10.44 -0.55 -10.61
N ARG A 33 10.22 -1.84 -10.89
CA ARG A 33 9.33 -2.31 -11.97
C ARG A 33 7.85 -2.07 -11.68
N HIS A 34 7.48 -1.91 -10.41
CA HIS A 34 6.09 -1.82 -9.97
C HIS A 34 5.65 -0.40 -9.61
N LEU A 35 6.54 0.60 -9.74
CA LEU A 35 6.24 2.00 -9.44
C LEU A 35 5.08 2.55 -10.27
N ALA A 36 5.03 2.22 -11.57
CA ALA A 36 3.95 2.66 -12.46
C ALA A 36 2.60 2.05 -12.06
N VAL A 37 2.58 0.73 -11.80
CA VAL A 37 1.37 0.01 -11.35
C VAL A 37 0.89 0.54 -10.01
N LYS A 38 1.81 0.73 -9.05
CA LYS A 38 1.52 1.34 -7.75
C LYS A 38 0.90 2.73 -7.91
N ALA A 39 1.47 3.59 -8.76
CA ALA A 39 0.95 4.93 -8.99
C ALA A 39 -0.48 4.92 -9.58
N GLU A 40 -0.74 4.02 -10.54
CA GLU A 40 -2.06 3.84 -11.14
C GLU A 40 -3.10 3.38 -10.09
N LEU A 41 -2.75 2.36 -9.29
CA LEU A 41 -3.65 1.83 -8.26
C LEU A 41 -3.93 2.85 -7.15
N VAL A 42 -2.91 3.59 -6.72
CA VAL A 42 -3.07 4.69 -5.77
C VAL A 42 -3.99 5.79 -6.32
N ALA A 43 -3.88 6.12 -7.61
CA ALA A 43 -4.76 7.10 -8.24
C ALA A 43 -6.22 6.61 -8.26
N LYS A 44 -6.45 5.33 -8.60
CA LYS A 44 -7.80 4.71 -8.55
C LYS A 44 -8.36 4.71 -7.14
N LEU A 45 -7.55 4.38 -6.13
CA LEU A 45 -7.95 4.41 -4.72
C LEU A 45 -8.37 5.81 -4.28
N LYS A 46 -7.56 6.84 -4.58
CA LYS A 46 -7.89 8.24 -4.27
C LYS A 46 -9.17 8.70 -4.95
N ALA A 47 -9.38 8.34 -6.21
CA ALA A 47 -10.59 8.65 -6.95
C ALA A 47 -11.82 8.01 -6.29
N PHE A 48 -11.71 6.74 -5.86
CA PHE A 48 -12.76 6.05 -5.13
C PHE A 48 -13.06 6.73 -3.78
N GLN A 49 -12.05 7.04 -2.99
CA GLN A 49 -12.20 7.75 -1.72
C GLN A 49 -12.86 9.13 -1.89
N ALA A 50 -12.53 9.86 -2.95
CA ALA A 50 -13.18 11.13 -3.27
C ALA A 50 -14.66 10.94 -3.65
N ALA A 51 -14.97 9.92 -4.46
CA ALA A 51 -16.33 9.61 -4.88
C ALA A 51 -17.22 9.18 -3.71
N THR A 52 -16.68 8.45 -2.74
CA THR A 52 -17.41 8.01 -1.54
C THR A 52 -17.42 9.04 -0.41
N ARG A 53 -16.76 10.19 -0.60
CA ARG A 53 -16.59 11.25 0.42
C ARG A 53 -15.94 10.68 1.69
N ASP A 54 -14.97 9.79 1.51
CA ASP A 54 -14.23 9.14 2.59
C ASP A 54 -13.53 10.22 3.44
N PRO A 55 -13.85 10.32 4.74
CA PRO A 55 -13.19 11.25 5.64
C PRO A 55 -11.68 11.08 5.66
N TRP A 56 -11.12 9.90 5.37
CA TRP A 56 -9.69 9.62 5.40
C TRP A 56 -8.89 10.23 4.24
N LEU A 57 -9.55 10.80 3.22
CA LEU A 57 -8.86 11.39 2.06
C LEU A 57 -7.86 12.49 2.44
N HIS A 58 -8.06 13.20 3.56
CA HIS A 58 -7.13 14.23 4.02
C HIS A 58 -5.77 13.69 4.48
N LYS A 59 -5.67 12.41 4.85
CA LYS A 59 -4.43 11.79 5.35
C LYS A 59 -3.31 11.82 4.31
N TRP A 60 -3.66 11.75 3.02
CA TRP A 60 -2.74 11.91 1.90
C TRP A 60 -2.00 13.26 1.85
N LYS A 61 -2.44 14.28 2.59
CA LYS A 61 -1.76 15.60 2.66
C LYS A 61 -0.74 15.69 3.79
N TYR A 62 -0.77 14.76 4.73
CA TYR A 62 0.02 14.81 5.97
C TYR A 62 1.12 13.73 6.04
N GLU A 63 1.22 12.89 5.02
CA GLU A 63 2.24 11.83 4.87
C GLU A 63 3.28 12.17 3.80
#